data_AF-A0A1Y2CWB3-F1
#
_entry.id   AF-A0A1Y2CWB3-F1
#
_cell.length_a   1.000
_cell.length_b   1.000
_cell.length_c   1.000
_cell.angle_alpha   90.00
_cell.angle_beta   90.00
_cell.angle_gamma   90.00
#
_symmetry.space_group_name_H-M   'P 1'
#
loop_
_entity.id
_entity.type
_entity.pdbx_description
1 polymer ?
#
loop_
_entity_poly.entity_id
_entity_poly.type
_entity_poly.pdbx_seq_one_letter_code
_entity_poly.pdbx_strand_id
1 'polypeptide(L)'
;MEKQEFGNVEMEWCVADLLQWNLLQKSLLEISSLAMNNQAPFFDIMLEKGCADAISCGEHVVVDLEGSLVSLEPVAALMANLARIMRIGGTLLSLSYSKYRYDFLKPDSETFIESLAKLWRVVECKNMKPEAEQSSQAEERTHVVYEPEVFHTIFVLERIGL
;
A
#
# COMPACT_ATOMS: atom_id res chain seq x y z
N MET A 1 -25.34 0.03 -6.12
CA MET A 1 -24.78 0.62 -4.89
C MET A 1 -24.58 -0.53 -3.93
N GLU A 2 -23.34 -0.84 -3.61
CA GLU A 2 -22.98 -1.99 -2.80
C GLU A 2 -23.01 -1.59 -1.32
N LYS A 3 -23.68 -2.38 -0.49
CA LYS A 3 -23.69 -2.19 0.96
C LYS A 3 -22.59 -3.05 1.56
N GLN A 4 -21.99 -2.58 2.65
CA GLN A 4 -21.14 -3.45 3.46
C GLN A 4 -21.93 -4.70 3.88
N GLU A 5 -21.39 -5.89 3.61
CA GLU A 5 -22.05 -7.17 3.92
C GLU A 5 -22.46 -7.26 5.40
N PHE A 6 -21.69 -6.63 6.29
CA PHE A 6 -21.91 -6.62 7.74
C PHE A 6 -22.16 -5.21 8.31
N GLY A 7 -22.60 -4.24 7.49
CA GLY A 7 -22.73 -2.84 7.91
C GLY A 7 -23.96 -2.12 7.36
N ASN A 8 -24.30 -0.99 7.99
CA ASN A 8 -25.36 -0.09 7.53
C ASN A 8 -24.81 1.07 6.69
N VAL A 9 -23.54 1.00 6.29
CA VAL A 9 -22.84 2.04 5.53
C VAL A 9 -22.69 1.59 4.08
N GLU A 10 -22.91 2.53 3.18
CA GLU A 10 -22.71 2.32 1.75
C GLU A 10 -21.22 2.28 1.43
N MET A 11 -20.81 1.32 0.61
CA MET A 11 -19.43 1.28 0.13
C MET A 11 -19.23 2.39 -0.90
N GLU A 12 -18.27 3.26 -0.64
CA GLU A 12 -17.82 4.26 -1.59
C GLU A 12 -16.53 3.80 -2.26
N TRP A 13 -16.39 4.12 -3.53
CA TRP A 13 -15.20 3.83 -4.31
C TRP A 13 -14.87 5.05 -5.18
N CYS A 14 -13.58 5.24 -5.42
CA CYS A 14 -13.10 6.21 -6.39
C CYS A 14 -11.93 5.61 -7.18
N VAL A 15 -11.63 6.21 -8.32
CA VAL A 15 -10.37 5.98 -9.02
C VAL A 15 -9.40 7.08 -8.60
N ALA A 16 -8.23 6.68 -8.11
CA ALA A 16 -7.20 7.60 -7.66
C ALA A 16 -5.82 7.14 -8.12
N ASP A 17 -4.96 8.10 -8.45
CA ASP A 17 -3.54 7.86 -8.67
C ASP A 17 -2.79 8.11 -7.35
N LEU A 18 -2.30 7.02 -6.73
CA LEU A 18 -1.63 7.09 -5.43
C LEU A 18 -0.22 7.71 -5.50
N LEU A 19 0.34 7.89 -6.69
CA LEU A 19 1.67 8.51 -6.88
C LEU A 19 1.57 10.03 -7.11
N GLN A 20 0.41 10.51 -7.58
CA GLN A 20 0.16 11.92 -7.87
C GLN A 20 -0.69 12.58 -6.78
N TRP A 21 -0.04 13.26 -5.82
CA TRP A 21 -0.70 13.85 -4.64
C TRP A 21 -1.94 14.69 -4.98
N ASN A 22 -1.84 15.57 -5.97
CA ASN A 22 -2.95 16.46 -6.35
C ASN A 22 -4.18 15.68 -6.87
N LEU A 23 -3.94 14.58 -7.61
CA LEU A 23 -5.00 13.73 -8.12
C LEU A 23 -5.61 12.89 -7.00
N LEU A 24 -4.76 12.31 -6.14
CA LEU A 24 -5.21 11.58 -4.95
C LEU A 24 -6.10 12.45 -4.05
N GLN A 25 -5.63 13.64 -3.70
CA GLN A 25 -6.36 14.58 -2.86
C GLN A 25 -7.71 14.94 -3.49
N LYS A 26 -7.74 15.21 -4.80
CA LYS A 26 -8.97 15.51 -5.53
C LYS A 26 -9.94 14.33 -5.48
N SER A 27 -9.50 13.11 -5.80
CA SER A 27 -10.35 11.91 -5.78
C SER A 27 -10.92 11.63 -4.38
N LEU A 28 -10.13 11.87 -3.32
CA LEU A 28 -10.59 11.69 -1.94
C LEU A 28 -11.62 12.73 -1.49
N LEU A 29 -11.52 13.97 -1.99
CA LEU A 29 -12.51 15.01 -1.72
C LEU A 29 -13.85 14.76 -2.44
N GLU A 30 -13.84 14.02 -3.55
CA GLU A 30 -15.06 13.62 -4.27
C GLU A 30 -15.84 12.52 -3.52
N ILE A 31 -15.20 11.79 -2.60
CA ILE A 31 -15.86 10.82 -1.71
C ILE A 31 -16.61 11.61 -0.62
N SER A 32 -17.90 11.81 -0.86
CA SER A 32 -18.77 12.76 -0.16
C SER A 32 -18.91 12.56 1.35
N SER A 33 -18.77 11.32 1.85
CA SER A 33 -18.85 11.05 3.30
C SER A 33 -17.57 11.38 4.06
N LEU A 34 -16.46 11.52 3.34
CA LEU A 34 -15.13 11.68 3.89
C LEU A 34 -14.69 13.14 3.99
N ALA A 35 -15.27 14.02 3.16
CA ALA A 35 -15.01 15.45 3.16
C ALA A 35 -15.80 16.18 4.26
N MET A 36 -15.48 15.94 5.54
CA MET A 36 -15.93 16.83 6.60
C MET A 36 -15.06 18.09 6.61
N ASN A 37 -15.67 19.27 6.46
CA ASN A 37 -15.00 20.58 6.52
C ASN A 37 -13.90 20.81 5.47
N ASN A 38 -14.05 20.28 4.24
CA ASN A 38 -13.05 20.39 3.15
C ASN A 38 -11.66 19.83 3.51
N GLN A 39 -11.57 18.94 4.51
CA GLN A 39 -10.34 18.23 4.81
C GLN A 39 -10.39 16.85 4.18
N ALA A 40 -9.27 16.40 3.61
CA ALA A 40 -9.16 15.02 3.14
C ALA A 40 -9.35 14.07 4.33
N PRO A 41 -10.03 12.93 4.14
CA PRO A 41 -10.16 11.93 5.19
C PRO A 41 -8.81 11.42 5.65
N PHE A 42 -8.75 11.09 6.93
CA PHE A 42 -7.68 10.24 7.44
C PHE A 42 -8.21 8.82 7.64
N PHE A 43 -7.46 7.85 7.12
CA PHE A 43 -7.74 6.43 7.31
C PHE A 43 -7.01 5.90 8.56
N ASP A 44 -7.73 5.12 9.37
CA ASP A 44 -7.15 4.40 10.52
C ASP A 44 -6.50 3.08 10.07
N ILE A 45 -7.11 2.40 9.09
CA ILE A 45 -6.61 1.15 8.52
C ILE A 45 -6.65 1.25 7.01
N MET A 46 -5.56 0.83 6.37
CA MET A 46 -5.47 0.70 4.92
C MET A 46 -5.06 -0.71 4.55
N LEU A 47 -5.78 -1.29 3.59
CA LEU A 47 -5.46 -2.58 2.99
C LEU A 47 -4.90 -2.32 1.59
N GLU A 48 -3.61 -2.54 1.42
CA GLU A 48 -2.94 -2.48 0.13
C GLU A 48 -2.79 -3.90 -0.41
N LYS A 49 -3.63 -4.22 -1.38
CA LYS A 49 -3.59 -5.48 -2.12
C LYS A 49 -3.31 -5.15 -3.58
N GLY A 50 -2.07 -5.38 -4.02
CA GLY A 50 -1.80 -5.48 -5.46
C GLY A 50 -0.96 -4.38 -6.07
N CYS A 51 0.05 -3.87 -5.38
CA CYS A 51 1.15 -3.27 -6.09
C CYS A 51 2.00 -4.37 -6.74
N ALA A 52 1.56 -4.78 -7.93
CA ALA A 52 2.35 -5.50 -8.90
C ALA A 52 3.74 -4.86 -9.04
N ASP A 53 4.72 -5.65 -9.49
CA ASP A 53 6.08 -5.19 -9.81
C ASP A 53 6.10 -3.93 -10.69
N ALA A 54 5.00 -3.67 -11.41
CA ALA A 54 4.78 -2.47 -12.22
C ALA A 54 5.00 -1.14 -11.48
N ILE A 55 4.59 -1.01 -10.21
CA ILE A 55 4.89 0.22 -9.44
C ILE A 55 6.37 0.26 -9.10
N SER A 56 6.96 -0.85 -8.66
CA SER A 56 8.38 -0.90 -8.28
C SER A 56 9.34 -0.61 -9.45
N CYS A 57 8.92 -0.84 -10.70
CA CYS A 57 9.75 -0.64 -11.89
C CYS A 57 9.46 0.67 -12.65
N GLY A 58 8.62 1.55 -12.12
CA GLY A 58 8.30 2.83 -12.74
C GLY A 58 9.45 3.84 -12.69
N GLU A 59 9.33 4.92 -13.47
CA GLU A 59 10.21 6.08 -13.34
C GLU A 59 10.07 6.72 -11.96
N HIS A 60 11.12 7.41 -11.51
CA HIS A 60 11.05 8.13 -10.25
C HIS A 60 9.98 9.21 -10.29
N VAL A 61 9.24 9.36 -9.21
CA VAL A 61 8.15 10.32 -9.06
C VAL A 61 8.65 11.50 -8.24
N VAL A 62 8.37 12.72 -8.70
CA VAL A 62 8.66 13.93 -7.94
C VAL A 62 7.53 14.18 -6.94
N VAL A 63 7.88 14.19 -5.66
CA VAL A 63 6.95 14.49 -4.55
C VAL A 63 7.43 15.70 -3.76
N ASP A 64 6.47 16.50 -3.28
CA ASP A 64 6.74 17.65 -2.41
C ASP A 64 6.74 17.22 -0.94
N LEU A 65 7.90 16.97 -0.36
CA LEU A 65 8.05 16.65 1.06
C LEU A 65 8.46 17.90 1.84
N GLU A 66 7.56 18.39 2.69
CA GLU A 66 7.78 19.56 3.55
C GLU A 66 8.26 20.82 2.78
N GLY A 67 7.77 21.04 1.56
CA GLY A 67 8.15 22.17 0.72
C GLY A 67 9.39 21.93 -0.16
N SER A 68 9.96 20.72 -0.10
CA SER A 68 11.09 20.29 -0.93
C SER A 68 10.64 19.29 -1.98
N LEU A 69 10.91 19.58 -3.25
CA LEU A 69 10.66 18.64 -4.36
C LEU A 69 11.76 17.59 -4.40
N VAL A 70 11.37 16.32 -4.23
CA VAL A 70 12.28 15.18 -4.16
C VAL A 70 11.86 14.13 -5.16
N SER A 71 12.83 13.60 -5.91
CA SER A 71 12.62 12.48 -6.82
C SER A 71 12.78 11.17 -6.06
N LEU A 72 11.72 10.36 -6.01
CA LEU A 72 11.67 9.10 -5.26
C LEU A 72 11.30 7.93 -6.16
N GLU A 73 11.76 6.74 -5.80
CA GLU A 73 11.22 5.51 -6.37
C GLU A 73 9.69 5.44 -6.10
N PRO A 74 8.89 4.84 -6.99
CA PRO A 74 7.44 4.86 -6.86
C PRO A 74 6.91 4.30 -5.54
N VAL A 75 7.55 3.27 -4.97
CA VAL A 75 7.13 2.73 -3.66
C VAL A 75 7.39 3.74 -2.54
N ALA A 76 8.50 4.47 -2.58
CA ALA A 76 8.79 5.53 -1.61
C ALA A 76 7.83 6.73 -1.79
N ALA A 77 7.51 7.11 -3.02
CA ALA A 77 6.49 8.14 -3.33
C ALA A 77 5.09 7.74 -2.85
N LEU A 78 4.72 6.46 -3.03
CA LEU A 78 3.49 5.90 -2.48
C LEU A 78 3.46 6.06 -0.96
N MET A 79 4.51 5.62 -0.25
CA MET A 79 4.57 5.74 1.22
C MET A 79 4.50 7.20 1.70
N ALA A 80 5.11 8.14 0.96
CA ALA A 80 5.00 9.57 1.22
C ALA A 80 3.56 10.09 1.11
N ASN A 81 2.82 9.67 0.08
CA ASN A 81 1.43 10.09 -0.12
C ASN A 81 0.49 9.43 0.88
N LEU A 82 0.65 8.13 1.14
CA LEU A 82 -0.13 7.41 2.16
C LEU A 82 0.03 8.05 3.54
N ALA A 83 1.23 8.54 3.88
CA ALA A 83 1.49 9.20 5.15
C ALA A 83 0.65 10.45 5.39
N ARG A 84 0.14 11.09 4.32
CA ARG A 84 -0.68 12.31 4.40
C ARG A 84 -2.15 12.02 4.61
N ILE A 85 -2.60 10.82 4.23
CA ILE A 85 -4.02 10.41 4.29
C ILE A 85 -4.26 9.38 5.38
N MET A 86 -3.23 9.00 6.15
CA MET A 86 -3.36 8.09 7.28
C MET A 86 -3.08 8.81 8.58
N ARG A 87 -3.83 8.48 9.64
CA ARG A 87 -3.56 9.04 10.98
C ARG A 87 -2.25 8.48 11.53
N ILE A 88 -1.56 9.25 12.37
CA ILE A 88 -0.53 8.69 13.26
C ILE A 88 -1.17 7.61 14.14
N GLY A 89 -0.50 6.47 14.28
CA GLY A 89 -1.02 5.24 14.88
C GLY A 89 -1.86 4.38 13.91
N GLY A 90 -2.12 4.87 12.69
CA GLY A 90 -2.83 4.12 11.66
C GLY A 90 -2.00 2.97 11.10
N THR A 91 -2.69 1.92 10.63
CA THR A 91 -2.08 0.66 10.20
C THR A 91 -2.27 0.44 8.70
N LEU A 92 -1.16 0.24 7.99
CA LEU A 92 -1.13 -0.22 6.60
C LEU A 92 -0.81 -1.72 6.57
N LEU A 93 -1.74 -2.51 6.05
CA LEU A 93 -1.54 -3.92 5.76
C LEU A 93 -1.25 -4.06 4.27
N SER A 94 -0.03 -4.46 3.92
CA SER A 94 0.42 -4.57 2.54
C SER A 94 0.76 -6.02 2.19
N LEU A 95 0.19 -6.51 1.09
CA LEU A 95 0.50 -7.83 0.53
C LEU A 95 1.44 -7.68 -0.67
N SER A 96 2.62 -8.28 -0.61
CA SER A 96 3.64 -8.18 -1.66
C SER A 96 4.28 -9.53 -2.01
N TYR A 97 4.79 -9.66 -3.23
CA TYR A 97 5.66 -10.78 -3.63
C TYR A 97 7.13 -10.58 -3.25
N SER A 98 7.52 -9.36 -2.83
CA SER A 98 8.89 -9.05 -2.44
C SER A 98 9.00 -8.81 -0.95
N LYS A 99 9.82 -9.63 -0.28
CA LYS A 99 10.14 -9.45 1.15
C LYS A 99 11.01 -8.22 1.45
N TYR A 100 11.57 -7.60 0.41
CA TYR A 100 12.45 -6.43 0.52
C TYR A 100 11.77 -5.12 0.13
N ARG A 101 10.47 -5.14 -0.17
CA ARG A 101 9.71 -4.00 -0.69
C ARG A 101 9.87 -2.72 0.15
N TYR A 102 9.97 -2.87 1.47
CA TYR A 102 10.06 -1.75 2.40
C TYR A 102 11.42 -1.67 3.11
N ASP A 103 12.47 -2.28 2.56
CA ASP A 103 13.82 -2.25 3.14
C ASP A 103 14.37 -0.84 3.29
N PHE A 104 13.90 0.07 2.44
CA PHE A 104 14.24 1.48 2.49
C PHE A 104 13.73 2.18 3.76
N LEU A 105 12.71 1.65 4.45
CA LEU A 105 12.22 2.19 5.72
C LEU A 105 13.09 1.76 6.93
N LYS A 106 14.11 0.92 6.73
CA LYS A 106 15.01 0.53 7.82
C LYS A 106 15.87 1.74 8.23
N PRO A 107 16.09 1.96 9.53
CA PRO A 107 16.83 3.11 10.04
C PRO A 107 18.31 3.15 9.60
N ASP A 108 18.85 2.03 9.12
CA ASP A 108 20.23 1.93 8.62
C ASP A 108 20.39 2.39 7.15
N SER A 109 19.34 2.93 6.53
CA SER A 109 19.42 3.46 5.15
C SER A 109 20.07 4.85 5.14
N GLU A 110 21.29 4.97 4.60
CA GLU A 110 22.09 6.21 4.53
C GLU A 110 21.53 7.29 3.56
N THR A 111 20.25 7.24 3.19
CA THR A 111 19.68 8.08 2.12
C THR A 111 18.57 8.99 2.64
N PHE A 112 18.15 9.98 1.84
CA PHE A 112 17.03 10.90 2.13
C PHE A 112 15.72 10.19 2.59
N ILE A 113 15.63 8.89 2.33
CA ILE A 113 14.64 7.95 2.82
C ILE A 113 14.56 7.90 4.37
N GLU A 114 15.57 8.38 5.10
CA GLU A 114 15.47 8.64 6.53
C GLU A 114 14.22 9.45 6.92
N SER A 115 13.77 10.35 6.06
CA SER A 115 12.50 11.07 6.26
C SER A 115 11.31 10.10 6.31
N LEU A 116 11.21 9.16 5.38
CA LEU A 116 10.12 8.16 5.35
C LEU A 116 10.21 7.16 6.51
N ALA A 117 11.41 6.82 6.97
CA ALA A 117 11.59 6.01 8.17
C ALA A 117 11.11 6.72 9.46
N LYS A 118 11.05 8.07 9.46
CA LYS A 118 10.38 8.84 10.53
C LYS A 118 8.87 8.83 10.39
N LEU A 119 8.35 8.56 9.19
CA LEU A 119 6.91 8.51 8.94
C LEU A 119 6.31 7.12 9.20
N TRP A 120 7.08 6.08 8.95
CA TRP A 120 6.60 4.71 8.93
C TRP A 120 7.51 3.77 9.71
N ARG A 121 6.89 2.82 10.40
CA ARG A 121 7.58 1.71 11.05
C ARG A 121 7.03 0.40 10.53
N VAL A 122 7.91 -0.49 10.08
CA VAL A 122 7.53 -1.88 9.81
C VAL A 122 7.40 -2.60 11.15
N VAL A 123 6.18 -2.98 11.51
CA VAL A 123 5.86 -3.67 12.78
C VAL A 123 6.03 -5.17 12.62
N GLU A 124 5.54 -5.73 11.51
CA GLU A 124 5.61 -7.16 11.23
C GLU A 124 5.88 -7.40 9.75
N CYS A 125 6.65 -8.44 9.45
CA CYS A 125 6.88 -8.97 8.11
C CYS A 125 6.77 -10.49 8.17
N LYS A 126 5.77 -11.04 7.48
CA LYS A 126 5.45 -12.48 7.53
C LYS A 126 5.35 -13.06 6.14
N ASN A 127 6.18 -14.07 5.87
CA ASN A 127 6.05 -14.87 4.66
C ASN A 127 4.90 -15.87 4.83
N MET A 128 4.07 -15.98 3.80
CA MET A 128 2.98 -16.94 3.71
C MET A 128 3.11 -17.73 2.42
N LYS A 129 2.85 -19.03 2.52
CA LYS A 129 2.59 -19.87 1.36
C LYS A 129 1.11 -19.72 1.00
N PRO A 130 0.75 -19.58 -0.28
CA PRO A 130 -0.64 -19.74 -0.69
C PRO A 130 -1.09 -21.15 -0.28
N GLU A 131 -2.28 -21.25 0.31
CA GLU A 131 -2.88 -22.55 0.52
C GLU A 131 -3.11 -23.17 -0.86
N ALA A 132 -2.59 -24.37 -1.07
CA ALA A 132 -2.87 -25.10 -2.29
C ALA A 132 -4.39 -25.26 -2.38
N GLU A 133 -5.02 -24.69 -3.40
CA GLU A 133 -6.40 -25.01 -3.70
C GLU A 133 -6.45 -26.54 -3.81
N GLN A 134 -7.22 -27.18 -2.94
CA GLN A 134 -7.56 -28.59 -3.10
C GLN A 134 -8.47 -28.67 -4.33
N SER A 135 -7.88 -28.55 -5.52
CA SER A 135 -8.58 -28.74 -6.78
C SER A 135 -9.08 -30.17 -6.76
N SER A 136 -10.38 -30.32 -6.55
CA SER A 136 -11.09 -31.61 -6.48
C SER A 136 -11.18 -32.29 -7.85
N GLN A 137 -10.30 -31.92 -8.79
CA GLN A 137 -10.19 -32.41 -10.16
C GLN A 137 -8.77 -32.93 -10.44
N ALA A 138 -8.27 -33.78 -9.55
CA ALA A 138 -7.04 -34.57 -9.77
C ALA A 138 -7.31 -35.76 -10.73
N GLU A 139 -8.02 -35.53 -11.83
CA GLU A 139 -8.19 -36.51 -12.91
C GLU A 139 -7.40 -36.00 -14.14
N GLU A 140 -6.35 -36.76 -14.48
CA GLU A 140 -5.68 -36.81 -15.79
C GLU A 140 -5.03 -35.54 -16.35
N ARG A 141 -4.12 -34.90 -15.62
CA ARG A 141 -3.08 -34.06 -16.24
C ARG A 141 -1.75 -34.81 -16.31
N THR A 142 -1.46 -35.40 -17.47
CA THR A 142 -0.25 -36.18 -17.78
C THR A 142 1.00 -35.32 -18.04
N HIS A 143 0.90 -33.99 -17.94
CA HIS A 143 2.03 -33.08 -18.03
C HIS A 143 2.28 -32.40 -16.68
N VAL A 144 3.24 -32.94 -15.92
CA VAL A 144 3.78 -32.30 -14.73
C VAL A 144 4.73 -31.19 -15.19
N VAL A 145 4.21 -29.98 -15.39
CA VAL A 145 5.04 -28.78 -15.52
C VAL A 145 5.48 -28.39 -14.11
N TYR A 146 6.78 -28.15 -13.93
CA TYR A 146 7.30 -27.63 -12.67
C TYR A 146 6.66 -26.27 -12.38
N GLU A 147 5.94 -26.18 -11.26
CA GLU A 147 5.39 -24.93 -10.73
C GLU A 147 6.29 -24.47 -9.58
N PRO A 148 6.95 -23.29 -9.70
CA PRO A 148 7.75 -22.76 -8.61
C PRO A 148 6.87 -22.42 -7.41
N GLU A 149 7.37 -22.66 -6.20
CA GLU A 149 6.66 -22.21 -4.99
C GLU A 149 6.55 -20.68 -5.01
N VAL A 150 5.32 -20.18 -5.10
CA VAL A 150 5.02 -18.75 -4.98
C VAL A 150 4.87 -18.43 -3.50
N PHE A 151 5.54 -17.37 -3.04
CA PHE A 151 5.38 -16.87 -1.67
C PHE A 151 4.79 -15.47 -1.71
N HIS A 152 3.93 -15.18 -0.74
CA HIS A 152 3.47 -13.83 -0.44
C HIS A 152 4.11 -13.37 0.86
N THR A 153 4.39 -12.08 0.95
CA THR A 153 4.85 -11.41 2.17
C THR A 153 3.76 -10.45 2.61
N ILE A 154 3.28 -10.61 3.84
CA ILE A 154 2.43 -9.63 4.49
C ILE A 154 3.33 -8.70 5.31
N PHE A 155 3.15 -7.41 5.10
CA PHE A 155 3.72 -6.36 5.93
C PHE A 155 2.62 -5.69 6.76
N VAL A 156 2.92 -5.48 8.03
CA VAL A 156 2.17 -4.59 8.91
C VAL A 156 3.03 -3.37 9.14
N LEU A 157 2.61 -2.23 8.62
CA LEU A 157 3.27 -0.94 8.81
C LEU A 157 2.41 -0.03 9.68
N GLU A 158 3.05 0.73 10.54
CA GLU A 158 2.41 1.72 11.41
C GLU A 158 2.89 3.12 11.05
N ARG A 159 1.95 4.06 10.99
CA ARG A 159 2.23 5.48 10.78
C ARG A 159 2.70 6.12 12.09
N ILE A 160 3.91 6.68 12.14
CA ILE A 160 4.54 7.14 13.41
C ILE A 160 4.95 8.62 13.49
N GLY A 161 4.93 9.39 12.39
CA GLY A 161 5.48 10.76 12.37
C GLY A 161 4.71 11.77 11.52
N LEU A 162 5.35 12.87 11.09
CA LEU A 162 4.87 13.86 10.12
C LEU A 162 5.99 14.26 9.19
#